data_AF-A0AAI9G385-F1
#
_entry.id   AF-A0AAI9G385-F1
#
_cell.length_a   1.000
_cell.length_b   1.000
_cell.length_c   1.000
_cell.angle_alpha   90.00
_cell.angle_beta   90.00
_cell.angle_gamma   90.00
#
_symmetry.space_group_name_H-M   'P 1'
#
loop_
_entity.id
_entity.type
_entity.pdbx_description
1 polymer ?
#
loop_
_entity_poly.entity_id
_entity_poly.type
_entity_poly.pdbx_seq_one_letter_code
_entity_poly.pdbx_strand_id
1 'polypeptide(L)'
;MGIDWPVITQGFGAVAQGGGALVLAWVGLAGLSSWRKQLKGTRSQALAEETLSLVYRVRDAIDHIRQPWAFTGEMNKVERIADETDASFEGRKQYGVVEIRYQAHAEPVAQLEAIRYRVSAVFGEEQAKAVEDVLDVLRRVRNEAANAVRHKALVQQQSARLGRDPVGQSLKPYETARSYLTMAESWIWAGEEGSDPAAKRLAEAVAKAETALKHFAMMKS
;
A
#
# COMPACT_ATOMS: atom_id res chain seq x y z
N MET A 1 46.19 -16.73 73.70
CA MET A 1 45.56 -16.96 72.38
C MET A 1 45.39 -15.60 71.72
N GLY A 2 46.35 -15.20 70.88
CA GLY A 2 46.23 -13.98 70.08
C GLY A 2 45.42 -14.29 68.83
N ILE A 3 44.34 -13.55 68.59
CA ILE A 3 43.57 -13.66 67.36
C ILE A 3 44.46 -13.13 66.23
N ASP A 4 44.74 -13.97 65.24
CA ASP A 4 45.59 -13.65 64.10
C ASP A 4 44.78 -12.81 63.08
N TRP A 5 44.63 -11.53 63.39
CA TRP A 5 43.92 -10.52 62.59
C TRP A 5 44.29 -10.46 61.08
N PRO A 6 45.53 -10.72 60.63
CA PRO A 6 45.89 -10.70 59.20
C PRO A 6 45.17 -11.75 58.34
N VAL A 7 44.85 -12.92 58.91
CA VAL A 7 44.16 -14.00 58.18
C VAL A 7 42.70 -13.63 57.92
N ILE A 8 42.05 -12.96 58.88
CA ILE A 8 40.66 -12.52 58.77
C ILE A 8 40.54 -11.40 57.72
N THR A 9 41.45 -10.42 57.72
CA THR A 9 41.40 -9.29 56.77
C THR A 9 41.75 -9.69 55.33
N GLN A 10 42.61 -10.69 55.11
CA GLN A 10 42.88 -11.24 53.77
C GLN A 10 41.69 -12.02 53.20
N GLY A 11 40.91 -12.72 54.04
CA GLY A 11 39.71 -13.45 53.61
C GLY A 11 38.59 -12.53 53.07
N PHE A 12 38.39 -11.36 53.70
CA PHE A 12 37.38 -10.39 53.26
C PHE A 12 37.71 -9.76 51.89
N GLY A 13 39.00 -9.53 51.60
CA GLY A 13 39.44 -8.99 50.30
C GLY A 13 39.12 -9.91 49.13
N ALA A 14 39.32 -11.22 49.29
CA ALA A 14 39.06 -12.21 48.24
C ALA A 14 37.56 -12.39 47.97
N VAL A 15 36.72 -12.41 49.02
CA VAL A 15 35.25 -12.50 48.87
C VAL A 15 34.69 -11.22 48.23
N ALA A 16 35.21 -10.04 48.59
CA ALA A 16 34.81 -8.78 47.98
C ALA A 16 35.20 -8.70 46.49
N GLN A 17 36.40 -9.17 46.12
CA GLN A 17 36.84 -9.22 44.72
C GLN A 17 36.06 -10.25 43.90
N GLY A 18 35.77 -11.43 44.45
CA GLY A 18 34.94 -12.45 43.81
C GLY A 18 33.48 -12.00 43.62
N GLY A 19 32.90 -11.35 44.63
CA GLY A 19 31.55 -10.78 44.56
C GLY A 19 31.42 -9.65 43.54
N GLY A 20 32.43 -8.75 43.48
CA GLY A 20 32.48 -7.67 42.49
C GLY A 20 32.50 -8.17 41.04
N ALA A 21 33.27 -9.24 40.76
CA ALA A 21 33.32 -9.85 39.43
C ALA A 21 31.97 -10.42 38.98
N LEU A 22 31.21 -11.04 39.89
CA LEU A 22 29.87 -11.57 39.61
C LEU A 22 28.84 -10.46 39.32
N VAL A 23 28.89 -9.35 40.09
CA VAL A 23 28.03 -8.19 39.85
C VAL A 23 28.35 -7.54 38.50
N LEU A 24 29.63 -7.35 38.18
CA LEU A 24 30.04 -6.80 36.89
C LEU A 24 29.63 -7.71 35.73
N ALA A 25 29.78 -9.03 35.88
CA ALA A 25 29.33 -10.00 34.88
C ALA A 25 27.80 -9.92 34.68
N TRP A 26 27.03 -9.84 35.76
CA TRP A 26 25.57 -9.71 35.68
C TRP A 26 25.13 -8.40 35.04
N VAL A 27 25.72 -7.26 35.42
CA VAL A 27 25.45 -5.95 34.81
C VAL A 27 25.80 -5.97 33.31
N GLY A 28 26.91 -6.60 32.92
CA GLY A 28 27.29 -6.77 31.52
C GLY A 28 26.27 -7.58 30.73
N LEU A 29 25.76 -8.69 31.28
CA LEU A 29 24.72 -9.51 30.65
C LEU A 29 23.38 -8.76 30.53
N ALA A 30 22.97 -8.08 31.61
CA ALA A 30 21.75 -7.28 31.62
C ALA A 30 21.83 -6.13 30.61
N GLY A 31 22.94 -5.41 30.56
CA GLY A 31 23.21 -4.34 29.60
C GLY A 31 23.18 -4.82 28.15
N LEU A 32 23.84 -5.94 27.85
CA LEU A 32 23.83 -6.53 26.51
C LEU A 32 22.42 -6.95 26.08
N SER A 33 21.64 -7.52 26.98
CA SER A 33 20.25 -7.91 26.70
C SER A 33 19.35 -6.69 26.43
N SER A 34 19.54 -5.61 27.19
CA SER A 34 18.82 -4.35 27.01
C SER A 34 19.17 -3.72 25.66
N TRP A 35 20.47 -3.65 25.33
CA TRP A 35 20.94 -3.12 24.06
C TRP A 35 20.40 -3.88 22.85
N ARG A 36 20.37 -5.23 22.90
CA ARG A 36 19.77 -6.04 21.83
C ARG A 36 18.27 -5.76 21.65
N LYS A 37 17.53 -5.61 22.75
CA LYS A 37 16.11 -5.26 22.71
C LYS A 37 15.90 -3.87 22.11
N GLN A 38 16.71 -2.90 22.51
CA GLN A 38 16.66 -1.52 21.98
C GLN A 38 16.94 -1.51 20.47
N LEU A 39 18.00 -2.17 20.01
CA LEU A 39 18.32 -2.26 18.59
C LEU A 39 17.21 -2.91 17.76
N LYS A 40 16.57 -3.95 18.29
CA LYS A 40 15.41 -4.57 17.63
C LYS A 40 14.24 -3.59 17.55
N GLY A 41 13.93 -2.91 18.66
CA GLY A 41 12.87 -1.90 18.73
C GLY A 41 13.06 -0.78 17.72
N THR A 42 14.26 -0.17 17.66
CA THR A 42 14.56 0.92 16.73
C THR A 42 14.44 0.49 15.26
N ARG A 43 14.89 -0.72 14.92
CA ARG A 43 14.75 -1.25 13.53
C ARG A 43 13.30 -1.49 13.16
N SER A 44 12.52 -2.04 14.09
CA SER A 44 11.08 -2.25 13.91
C SER A 44 10.34 -0.93 13.78
N GLN A 45 10.65 0.07 14.60
CA GLN A 45 10.06 1.40 14.49
C GLN A 45 10.35 2.04 13.13
N ALA A 46 11.62 2.05 12.71
CA ALA A 46 12.02 2.62 11.42
C ALA A 46 11.33 1.94 10.23
N LEU A 47 11.21 0.61 10.25
CA LEU A 47 10.49 -0.12 9.21
C LEU A 47 8.99 0.23 9.17
N ALA A 48 8.35 0.40 10.34
CA ALA A 48 6.94 0.78 10.42
C ALA A 48 6.71 2.21 9.90
N GLU A 49 7.58 3.16 10.25
CA GLU A 49 7.53 4.54 9.76
C GLU A 49 7.76 4.62 8.23
N GLU A 50 8.77 3.91 7.72
CA GLU A 50 9.06 3.81 6.28
C GLU A 50 7.85 3.23 5.52
N THR A 51 7.26 2.15 6.05
CA THR A 51 6.10 1.49 5.44
C THR A 51 4.87 2.40 5.44
N LEU A 52 4.56 3.07 6.56
CA LEU A 52 3.43 3.99 6.64
C LEU A 52 3.60 5.20 5.70
N SER A 53 4.82 5.73 5.59
CA SER A 53 5.10 6.78 4.61
C SER A 53 4.80 6.34 3.17
N LEU A 54 5.20 5.12 2.81
CA LEU A 54 4.90 4.55 1.49
C LEU A 54 3.39 4.31 1.28
N VAL A 55 2.68 3.82 2.31
CA VAL A 55 1.21 3.67 2.27
C VAL A 55 0.54 5.01 1.94
N TYR A 56 0.94 6.10 2.60
CA TYR A 56 0.38 7.43 2.33
C TYR A 56 0.73 7.94 0.93
N ARG A 57 1.97 7.73 0.47
CA ARG A 57 2.35 8.10 -0.91
C ARG A 57 1.54 7.34 -1.96
N VAL A 58 1.29 6.05 -1.74
CA VAL A 58 0.47 5.24 -2.65
C VAL A 58 -1.00 5.64 -2.59
N ARG A 59 -1.52 6.00 -1.40
CA ARG A 59 -2.86 6.61 -1.28
C ARG A 59 -2.97 7.86 -2.14
N ASP A 60 -2.04 8.81 -1.98
CA ASP A 60 -2.04 10.06 -2.75
C ASP A 60 -1.89 9.80 -4.26
N ALA A 61 -1.09 8.79 -4.63
CA ALA A 61 -0.97 8.34 -6.02
C ALA A 61 -2.30 7.80 -6.57
N ILE A 62 -3.03 6.99 -5.81
CA ILE A 62 -4.36 6.48 -6.21
C ILE A 62 -5.33 7.65 -6.38
N ASP A 63 -5.34 8.61 -5.46
CA ASP A 63 -6.20 9.80 -5.55
C ASP A 63 -5.88 10.63 -6.81
N HIS A 64 -4.60 10.81 -7.14
CA HIS A 64 -4.17 11.48 -8.36
C HIS A 64 -4.56 10.71 -9.64
N ILE A 65 -4.33 9.40 -9.67
CA ILE A 65 -4.68 8.53 -10.81
C ILE A 65 -6.18 8.66 -11.14
N ARG A 66 -7.01 8.74 -10.10
CA ARG A 66 -8.47 8.76 -10.19
C ARG A 66 -9.11 10.13 -10.45
N GLN A 67 -8.31 11.16 -10.71
CA GLN A 67 -8.85 12.48 -11.02
C GLN A 67 -9.75 12.43 -12.28
N PRO A 68 -10.98 12.97 -12.24
CA PRO A 68 -11.93 12.82 -13.35
C PRO A 68 -11.54 13.60 -14.62
N TRP A 69 -10.71 14.64 -14.50
CA TRP A 69 -10.32 15.47 -15.62
C TRP A 69 -9.11 14.90 -16.33
N ALA A 70 -9.26 14.50 -17.58
CA ALA A 70 -8.17 14.09 -18.46
C ALA A 70 -7.75 15.25 -19.37
N PHE A 71 -6.51 15.73 -19.25
CA PHE A 71 -6.03 16.79 -20.12
C PHE A 71 -5.57 16.23 -21.47
N THR A 72 -5.71 17.03 -22.53
CA THR A 72 -5.26 16.66 -23.89
C THR A 72 -3.79 16.21 -23.92
N GLY A 73 -2.94 16.86 -23.11
CA GLY A 73 -1.53 16.48 -22.98
C GLY A 73 -1.31 15.09 -22.38
N GLU A 74 -2.22 14.59 -21.53
CA GLU A 74 -2.16 13.22 -21.01
C GLU A 74 -2.67 12.22 -22.05
N MET A 75 -3.78 12.52 -22.71
CA MET A 75 -4.36 11.67 -23.74
C MET A 75 -3.41 11.45 -24.93
N ASN A 76 -2.59 12.45 -25.25
CA ASN A 76 -1.57 12.35 -26.31
C ASN A 76 -0.39 11.46 -25.95
N LYS A 77 -0.18 11.12 -24.67
CA LYS A 77 0.86 10.18 -24.22
C LYS A 77 0.42 8.73 -24.33
N VAL A 78 -0.87 8.48 -24.59
CA VAL A 78 -1.39 7.12 -24.76
C VAL A 78 -0.85 6.56 -26.07
N GLU A 79 0.03 5.56 -25.97
CA GLU A 79 0.64 4.91 -27.13
C GLU A 79 -0.37 4.02 -27.86
N ARG A 80 -0.28 3.99 -29.19
CA ARG A 80 -1.12 3.16 -30.06
C ARG A 80 -0.64 1.70 -30.01
N ILE A 81 -1.59 0.75 -29.97
CA ILE A 81 -1.28 -0.68 -30.06
C ILE A 81 -1.22 -1.08 -31.54
N ALA A 82 -0.37 -2.05 -31.87
CA ALA A 82 -0.29 -2.61 -33.23
C ALA A 82 -1.68 -3.08 -33.72
N ASP A 83 -1.98 -2.80 -34.99
CA ASP A 83 -3.22 -3.20 -35.67
C ASP A 83 -4.54 -2.63 -35.07
N GLU A 84 -4.45 -1.62 -34.20
CA GLU A 84 -5.62 -0.94 -33.64
C GLU A 84 -6.24 0.05 -34.64
N THR A 85 -7.57 0.07 -34.77
CA THR A 85 -8.28 1.06 -35.61
C THR A 85 -8.26 2.46 -35.00
N ASP A 86 -8.37 3.53 -35.81
CA ASP A 86 -8.39 4.91 -35.29
C ASP A 86 -9.53 5.12 -34.29
N ALA A 87 -10.72 4.56 -34.58
CA ALA A 87 -11.87 4.64 -33.69
C ALA A 87 -11.64 3.96 -32.34
N SER A 88 -10.98 2.79 -32.32
CA SER A 88 -10.61 2.10 -31.09
C SER A 88 -9.59 2.92 -30.29
N PHE A 89 -8.56 3.43 -30.97
CA PHE A 89 -7.50 4.21 -30.36
C PHE A 89 -8.05 5.47 -29.69
N GLU A 90 -8.83 6.28 -30.42
CA GLU A 90 -9.47 7.48 -29.86
C GLU A 90 -10.45 7.13 -28.73
N GLY A 91 -11.20 6.03 -28.88
CA GLY A 91 -12.17 5.58 -27.89
C GLY A 91 -11.56 5.25 -26.52
N ARG A 92 -10.35 4.66 -26.50
CA ARG A 92 -9.67 4.25 -25.27
C ARG A 92 -8.82 5.31 -24.61
N LYS A 93 -8.42 6.38 -25.32
CA LYS A 93 -7.55 7.44 -24.76
C LYS A 93 -8.04 7.97 -23.42
N GLN A 94 -9.35 8.17 -23.28
CA GLN A 94 -9.98 8.65 -22.05
C GLN A 94 -9.65 7.80 -20.82
N TYR A 95 -9.63 6.47 -20.93
CA TYR A 95 -9.29 5.58 -19.81
C TYR A 95 -7.80 5.21 -19.80
N GLY A 96 -7.10 5.34 -20.94
CA GLY A 96 -5.66 5.14 -21.04
C GLY A 96 -4.84 6.12 -20.17
N VAL A 97 -5.40 7.30 -19.85
CA VAL A 97 -4.76 8.26 -18.94
C VAL A 97 -4.50 7.69 -17.54
N VAL A 98 -5.29 6.71 -17.10
CA VAL A 98 -5.09 6.01 -15.82
C VAL A 98 -3.71 5.36 -15.78
N GLU A 99 -3.30 4.72 -16.88
CA GLU A 99 -1.98 4.11 -16.97
C GLU A 99 -0.88 5.17 -17.03
N ILE A 100 -1.09 6.26 -17.78
CA ILE A 100 -0.14 7.38 -17.83
C ILE A 100 0.11 7.97 -16.43
N ARG A 101 -0.94 8.14 -15.63
CA ARG A 101 -0.83 8.63 -14.26
C ARG A 101 -0.21 7.61 -13.32
N TYR A 102 -0.51 6.33 -13.51
CA TYR A 102 0.13 5.25 -12.76
C TYR A 102 1.65 5.24 -12.99
N GLN A 103 2.09 5.37 -14.24
CA GLN A 103 3.52 5.40 -14.57
C GLN A 103 4.25 6.56 -13.87
N ALA A 104 3.60 7.71 -13.68
CA ALA A 104 4.16 8.82 -12.91
C ALA A 104 4.37 8.51 -11.41
N HIS A 105 3.72 7.46 -10.90
CA HIS A 105 3.76 7.01 -9.50
C HIS A 105 4.24 5.57 -9.36
N ALA A 106 4.88 4.99 -10.38
CA ALA A 106 5.29 3.59 -10.36
C ALA A 106 6.33 3.30 -9.25
N GLU A 107 7.22 4.24 -8.98
CA GLU A 107 8.29 4.10 -7.99
C GLU A 107 7.77 3.88 -6.55
N PRO A 108 6.94 4.76 -5.95
CA PRO A 108 6.41 4.52 -4.60
C PRO A 108 5.57 3.23 -4.51
N VAL A 109 4.90 2.83 -5.60
CA VAL A 109 4.16 1.56 -5.65
C VAL A 109 5.12 0.37 -5.61
N ALA A 110 6.18 0.38 -6.42
CA ALA A 110 7.19 -0.68 -6.41
C ALA A 110 7.91 -0.77 -5.05
N GLN A 111 8.20 0.36 -4.43
CA GLN A 111 8.76 0.41 -3.08
C GLN A 111 7.82 -0.20 -2.04
N LEU A 112 6.51 0.08 -2.11
CA LEU A 112 5.51 -0.51 -1.20
C LEU A 112 5.36 -2.03 -1.44
N GLU A 113 5.40 -2.47 -2.70
CA GLU A 113 5.40 -3.90 -3.04
C GLU A 113 6.62 -4.62 -2.48
N ALA A 114 7.81 -4.00 -2.56
CA ALA A 114 9.04 -4.59 -2.05
C ALA A 114 9.07 -4.60 -0.51
N ILE A 115 8.67 -3.51 0.15
CA ILE A 115 8.75 -3.39 1.61
C ILE A 115 7.80 -4.36 2.31
N ARG A 116 6.69 -4.78 1.67
CA ARG A 116 5.74 -5.74 2.25
C ARG A 116 6.40 -7.07 2.64
N TYR A 117 7.44 -7.50 1.93
CA TYR A 117 8.18 -8.73 2.27
C TYR A 117 9.01 -8.55 3.54
N ARG A 118 9.58 -7.36 3.76
CA ARG A 118 10.26 -7.01 5.02
C ARG A 118 9.26 -6.92 6.17
N VAL A 119 8.09 -6.34 5.91
CA VAL A 119 6.96 -6.29 6.87
C VAL A 119 6.52 -7.70 7.27
N SER A 120 6.33 -8.62 6.31
CA SER A 120 6.01 -10.03 6.60
C SER A 120 7.09 -10.68 7.47
N ALA A 121 8.37 -10.52 7.11
CA ALA A 121 9.47 -11.13 7.85
C ALA A 121 9.64 -10.59 9.28
N VAL A 122 9.34 -9.30 9.52
CA VAL A 122 9.59 -8.65 10.83
C VAL A 122 8.35 -8.60 11.71
N PHE A 123 7.18 -8.32 11.14
CA PHE A 123 5.92 -8.12 11.89
C PHE A 123 4.93 -9.29 11.73
N GLY A 124 4.99 -10.00 10.61
CA GLY A 124 4.10 -11.13 10.30
C GLY A 124 3.19 -10.90 9.10
N GLU A 125 2.55 -11.98 8.66
CA GLU A 125 1.68 -12.01 7.47
C GLU A 125 0.45 -11.10 7.60
N GLU A 126 -0.10 -10.94 8.80
CA GLU A 126 -1.29 -10.11 9.01
C GLU A 126 -1.01 -8.63 8.69
N GLN A 127 0.13 -8.12 9.14
CA GLN A 127 0.58 -6.74 8.88
C GLN A 127 0.95 -6.56 7.41
N ALA A 128 1.58 -7.56 6.79
CA ALA A 128 1.89 -7.53 5.36
C ALA A 128 0.60 -7.50 4.51
N LYS A 129 -0.42 -8.25 4.91
CA LYS A 129 -1.73 -8.23 4.26
C LYS A 129 -2.42 -6.88 4.37
N ALA A 130 -2.29 -6.19 5.50
CA ALA A 130 -2.83 -4.83 5.64
C ALA A 130 -2.18 -3.84 4.66
N VAL A 131 -0.89 -3.99 4.38
CA VAL A 131 -0.18 -3.22 3.34
C VAL A 131 -0.65 -3.64 1.93
N GLU A 132 -0.81 -4.94 1.69
CA GLU A 132 -1.27 -5.48 0.42
C GLU A 132 -2.68 -5.00 0.05
N ASP A 133 -3.58 -4.84 1.01
CA ASP A 133 -4.94 -4.35 0.78
C ASP A 133 -4.95 -2.96 0.09
N VAL A 134 -3.94 -2.11 0.32
CA VAL A 134 -3.79 -0.81 -0.37
C VAL A 134 -3.40 -1.01 -1.84
N LEU A 135 -2.47 -1.93 -2.10
CA LEU A 135 -2.04 -2.30 -3.45
C LEU A 135 -3.18 -2.98 -4.24
N ASP A 136 -4.04 -3.75 -3.58
CA ASP A 136 -5.24 -4.35 -4.16
C ASP A 136 -6.20 -3.28 -4.72
N VAL A 137 -6.39 -2.16 -4.01
CA VAL A 137 -7.23 -1.06 -4.49
C VAL A 137 -6.67 -0.48 -5.78
N LEU A 138 -5.36 -0.20 -5.84
CA LEU A 138 -4.70 0.29 -7.04
C LEU A 138 -4.85 -0.69 -8.22
N ARG A 139 -4.62 -1.99 -7.97
CA ARG A 139 -4.80 -3.04 -8.98
C ARG A 139 -6.25 -3.06 -9.47
N ARG A 140 -7.23 -2.89 -8.59
CA ARG A 140 -8.65 -2.83 -8.98
C ARG A 140 -8.94 -1.62 -9.86
N VAL A 141 -8.47 -0.42 -9.51
CA VAL A 141 -8.64 0.81 -10.31
C VAL A 141 -8.09 0.61 -11.73
N ARG A 142 -6.88 0.06 -11.87
CA ARG A 142 -6.27 -0.20 -13.18
C ARG A 142 -7.04 -1.23 -13.99
N ASN A 143 -7.49 -2.31 -13.35
CA ASN A 143 -8.30 -3.33 -14.01
C ASN A 143 -9.64 -2.78 -14.49
N GLU A 144 -10.27 -1.90 -13.72
CA GLU A 144 -11.53 -1.26 -14.12
C GLU A 144 -11.33 -0.27 -15.28
N ALA A 145 -10.19 0.43 -15.35
CA ALA A 145 -9.86 1.23 -16.52
C ALA A 145 -9.83 0.39 -17.81
N ALA A 146 -9.23 -0.80 -17.76
CA ALA A 146 -9.26 -1.75 -18.88
C ALA A 146 -10.69 -2.27 -19.19
N ASN A 147 -11.51 -2.50 -18.17
CA ASN A 147 -12.91 -2.89 -18.36
C ASN A 147 -13.75 -1.77 -18.99
N ALA A 148 -13.55 -0.52 -18.57
CA ALA A 148 -14.27 0.63 -19.10
C ALA A 148 -14.01 0.81 -20.60
N VAL A 149 -12.77 0.59 -21.07
CA VAL A 149 -12.46 0.57 -22.51
C VAL A 149 -13.33 -0.44 -23.25
N ARG A 150 -13.42 -1.68 -22.73
CA ARG A 150 -14.22 -2.75 -23.34
C ARG A 150 -15.72 -2.42 -23.34
N HIS A 151 -16.26 -1.97 -22.20
CA HIS A 151 -17.68 -1.67 -22.08
C HIS A 151 -18.10 -0.44 -22.87
N LYS A 152 -17.25 0.59 -22.97
CA LYS A 152 -17.51 1.75 -23.83
C LYS A 152 -17.59 1.37 -25.30
N ALA A 153 -16.70 0.51 -25.78
CA ALA A 153 -16.78 -0.01 -27.15
C ALA A 153 -18.10 -0.76 -27.41
N LEU A 154 -18.55 -1.57 -26.45
CA LEU A 154 -19.85 -2.25 -26.53
C LEU A 154 -21.02 -1.25 -26.53
N VAL A 155 -21.01 -0.25 -25.65
CA VAL A 155 -22.05 0.80 -25.62
C VAL A 155 -22.13 1.52 -26.96
N GLN A 156 -20.99 1.91 -27.54
CA GLN A 156 -20.92 2.55 -28.86
C GLN A 156 -21.42 1.65 -29.99
N GLN A 157 -21.09 0.36 -29.95
CA GLN A 157 -21.59 -0.60 -30.94
C GLN A 157 -23.11 -0.78 -30.85
N GLN A 158 -23.66 -0.88 -29.63
CA GLN A 158 -25.10 -1.07 -29.42
C GLN A 158 -25.88 0.21 -29.75
N SER A 159 -25.36 1.40 -29.42
CA SER A 159 -26.02 2.67 -29.77
C SER A 159 -26.06 2.88 -31.29
N ALA A 160 -25.00 2.51 -32.01
CA ALA A 160 -24.97 2.55 -33.48
C ALA A 160 -26.00 1.60 -34.12
N ARG A 161 -26.29 0.45 -33.51
CA ARG A 161 -27.34 -0.48 -33.97
C ARG A 161 -28.74 0.08 -33.74
N LEU A 162 -29.00 0.62 -32.54
CA LEU A 162 -30.28 1.24 -32.20
C LEU A 162 -30.62 2.43 -33.10
N GLY A 163 -29.62 3.22 -33.50
CA GLY A 163 -29.82 4.32 -34.45
C GLY A 163 -30.09 3.87 -35.90
N ARG A 164 -29.74 2.63 -36.27
CA ARG A 164 -29.94 2.08 -37.62
C ARG A 164 -31.26 1.28 -37.75
N ASP A 165 -31.69 0.61 -36.68
CA ASP A 165 -32.89 -0.24 -36.67
C ASP A 165 -33.95 0.32 -35.71
N PRO A 166 -34.93 1.12 -36.18
CA PRO A 166 -35.66 2.03 -35.30
C PRO A 166 -36.80 1.41 -34.47
N VAL A 167 -37.18 0.15 -34.66
CA VAL A 167 -38.40 -0.39 -34.01
C VAL A 167 -38.24 -1.87 -33.63
N GLY A 168 -38.34 -2.18 -32.34
CA GLY A 168 -38.52 -3.56 -31.82
C GLY A 168 -37.28 -4.24 -31.23
N GLN A 169 -36.08 -3.65 -31.29
CA GLN A 169 -34.92 -4.20 -30.59
C GLN A 169 -35.00 -3.95 -29.07
N SER A 170 -34.63 -4.97 -28.30
CA SER A 170 -34.56 -4.86 -26.84
C SER A 170 -33.47 -3.85 -26.43
N LEU A 171 -33.81 -2.89 -25.58
CA LEU A 171 -32.85 -1.95 -24.98
C LEU A 171 -31.92 -2.64 -23.95
N LYS A 172 -32.24 -3.87 -23.55
CA LYS A 172 -31.57 -4.58 -22.46
C LYS A 172 -30.05 -4.75 -22.67
N PRO A 173 -29.52 -5.12 -23.86
CA PRO A 173 -28.07 -5.23 -24.06
C PRO A 173 -27.34 -3.88 -23.94
N TYR A 174 -27.96 -2.81 -24.43
CA TYR A 174 -27.42 -1.45 -24.30
C TYR A 174 -27.39 -1.00 -22.84
N GLU A 175 -28.51 -1.17 -22.12
CA GLU A 175 -28.63 -0.84 -20.70
C GLU A 175 -27.64 -1.64 -19.85
N THR A 176 -27.44 -2.91 -20.17
CA THR A 176 -26.48 -3.79 -19.49
C THR A 176 -25.04 -3.33 -19.74
N ALA A 177 -24.67 -3.02 -20.99
CA ALA A 177 -23.33 -2.51 -21.30
C ALA A 177 -23.08 -1.15 -20.62
N ARG A 178 -24.10 -0.30 -20.57
CA ARG A 178 -24.04 1.01 -19.90
C ARG A 178 -23.89 0.86 -18.39
N SER A 179 -24.60 -0.08 -17.75
CA SER A 179 -24.46 -0.29 -16.30
C SER A 179 -23.08 -0.79 -15.92
N TYR A 180 -22.49 -1.70 -16.71
CA TYR A 180 -21.11 -2.14 -16.51
C TYR A 180 -20.11 -1.01 -16.71
N LEU A 181 -20.32 -0.14 -17.71
CA LEU A 181 -19.47 1.04 -17.90
C LEU A 181 -19.54 1.98 -16.69
N THR A 182 -20.74 2.31 -16.21
CA THR A 182 -20.94 3.15 -15.03
C THR A 182 -20.31 2.53 -13.78
N MET A 183 -20.39 1.22 -13.63
CA MET A 183 -19.74 0.50 -12.52
C MET A 183 -18.21 0.56 -12.62
N ALA A 184 -17.63 0.43 -13.81
CA ALA A 184 -16.19 0.57 -13.98
C ALA A 184 -15.75 2.03 -13.71
N GLU A 185 -16.51 3.00 -14.22
CA GLU A 185 -16.24 4.43 -14.03
C GLU A 185 -16.30 4.86 -12.55
N SER A 186 -17.15 4.25 -11.72
CA SER A 186 -17.19 4.56 -10.29
C SER A 186 -15.94 4.13 -9.51
N TRP A 187 -15.16 3.18 -10.04
CA TRP A 187 -13.84 2.83 -9.50
C TRP A 187 -12.75 3.73 -10.04
N ILE A 188 -12.85 4.15 -11.30
CA ILE A 188 -11.80 4.91 -11.99
C ILE A 188 -11.82 6.37 -11.58
N TRP A 189 -12.99 7.00 -11.56
CA TRP A 189 -13.13 8.43 -11.32
C TRP A 189 -13.52 8.69 -9.88
N ALA A 190 -12.94 9.73 -9.28
CA ALA A 190 -13.37 10.22 -7.98
C ALA A 190 -14.84 10.63 -8.04
N GLY A 191 -15.66 10.00 -7.19
CA GLY A 191 -17.10 10.26 -7.09
C GLY A 191 -17.44 11.27 -5.99
N GLU A 192 -18.73 11.50 -5.79
CA GLU A 192 -19.22 12.25 -4.63
C GLU A 192 -18.95 11.48 -3.33
N GLU A 193 -18.68 12.23 -2.26
CA GLU A 193 -18.38 11.70 -0.93
C GLU A 193 -19.47 10.71 -0.47
N GLY A 194 -19.06 9.51 -0.04
CA GLY A 194 -19.96 8.45 0.43
C GLY A 194 -20.51 7.51 -0.66
N SER A 195 -20.45 7.89 -1.95
CA SER A 195 -20.87 7.03 -3.08
C SER A 195 -19.70 6.33 -3.79
N ASP A 196 -18.48 6.81 -3.56
CA ASP A 196 -17.26 6.34 -4.21
C ASP A 196 -16.74 5.02 -3.60
N PRO A 197 -16.88 3.87 -4.30
CA PRO A 197 -16.47 2.58 -3.76
C PRO A 197 -14.95 2.46 -3.58
N ALA A 198 -14.17 3.09 -4.45
CA ALA A 198 -12.71 3.02 -4.41
C ALA A 198 -12.15 3.90 -3.29
N ALA A 199 -12.69 5.11 -3.09
CA ALA A 199 -12.29 5.98 -1.97
C ALA A 199 -12.63 5.33 -0.63
N LYS A 200 -13.83 4.75 -0.50
CA LYS A 200 -14.21 4.00 0.71
C LYS A 200 -13.25 2.85 0.98
N ARG A 201 -12.98 2.02 -0.03
CA ARG A 201 -12.10 0.86 0.10
C ARG A 201 -10.66 1.26 0.40
N LEU A 202 -10.17 2.34 -0.21
CA LEU A 202 -8.86 2.91 0.07
C LEU A 202 -8.74 3.38 1.51
N ALA A 203 -9.74 4.13 2.01
CA ALA A 203 -9.76 4.60 3.38
C ALA A 203 -9.75 3.43 4.39
N GLU A 204 -10.55 2.38 4.14
CA GLU A 204 -10.54 1.15 4.94
C GLU A 204 -9.15 0.47 4.94
N ALA A 205 -8.53 0.33 3.76
CA ALA A 205 -7.23 -0.30 3.62
C ALA A 205 -6.12 0.49 4.34
N VAL A 206 -6.11 1.82 4.18
CA VAL A 206 -5.16 2.71 4.87
C VAL A 206 -5.36 2.63 6.38
N ALA A 207 -6.59 2.72 6.89
CA ALA A 207 -6.87 2.62 8.33
C ALA A 207 -6.43 1.27 8.92
N LYS A 208 -6.58 0.19 8.15
CA LYS A 208 -6.10 -1.14 8.54
C LYS A 208 -4.56 -1.18 8.59
N ALA A 209 -3.88 -0.65 7.59
CA ALA A 209 -2.42 -0.54 7.58
C ALA A 209 -1.89 0.32 8.75
N GLU A 210 -2.55 1.43 9.04
CA GLU A 210 -2.26 2.27 10.21
C GLU A 210 -2.40 1.48 11.50
N THR A 211 -3.55 0.84 11.73
CA THR A 211 -3.79 0.06 12.95
C THR A 211 -2.76 -1.05 13.12
N ALA A 212 -2.42 -1.74 12.02
CA ALA A 212 -1.44 -2.82 12.00
C ALA A 212 -0.02 -2.36 12.37
N LEU A 213 0.40 -1.16 11.94
CA LEU A 213 1.80 -0.70 12.03
C LEU A 213 2.05 0.36 13.11
N LYS A 214 1.03 1.11 13.52
CA LYS A 214 1.19 2.29 14.38
C LYS A 214 1.71 1.97 15.78
N HIS A 215 1.41 0.79 16.32
CA HIS A 215 1.96 0.38 17.61
C HIS A 215 3.48 0.14 17.55
N PHE A 216 4.02 -0.34 16.42
CA PHE A 216 5.46 -0.46 16.20
C PHE A 216 6.12 0.90 15.98
N ALA A 217 5.44 1.82 15.28
CA ALA A 217 5.94 3.17 15.03
C ALA A 217 5.95 4.06 16.29
N MET A 218 5.07 3.81 17.27
CA MET A 218 4.96 4.62 18.49
C MET A 218 5.69 4.02 19.71
N MET A 219 6.45 2.93 19.56
CA MET A 219 7.24 2.39 20.66
C MET A 219 8.30 3.42 21.08
N LYS A 220 8.12 4.03 22.26
CA LYS A 220 9.15 4.89 22.86
C LYS A 220 10.39 4.05 23.15
N SER A 221 11.50 4.41 22.52
CA SER A 221 12.84 3.87 22.79
C SER A 221 13.33 4.23 24.19
#